data_AF-A0ABD0RX02-F1
#
_entry.id   AF-A0ABD0RX02-F1
#
_cell.length_a   1.000
_cell.length_b   1.000
_cell.length_c   1.000
_cell.angle_alpha   90.00
_cell.angle_beta   90.00
_cell.angle_gamma   90.00
#
_symmetry.space_group_name_H-M   'P 1'
#
loop_
_entity.id
_entity.type
_entity.pdbx_description
1 polymer ?
#
loop_
_entity_poly.entity_id
_entity_poly.type
_entity_poly.pdbx_seq_one_letter_code
_entity_poly.pdbx_strand_id
1 'polypeptide(L)' 'FLTGSDRIPIHGMASLRIIIQSTAAEEHYLPVAHTCYNMLDMPCYQTKETLRHRLTQAVEQYEGFSLV' A
#
# COMPACT_ATOMS: atom_id res chain seq x y z
N PHE A 1 6.21 -3.67 1.49
CA PHE A 1 4.80 -3.27 1.75
C PHE A 1 3.77 -4.14 1.02
N LEU A 2 3.46 -3.91 -0.27
CA LEU A 2 2.29 -4.51 -0.94
C LEU A 2 2.37 -6.01 -1.21
N THR A 3 3.54 -6.51 -1.60
CA THR A 3 3.74 -7.90 -2.07
C THR A 3 4.37 -8.80 -1.00
N GLY A 4 4.68 -8.25 0.18
CA GLY A 4 5.44 -8.95 1.23
C GLY A 4 6.90 -9.30 0.86
N SER A 5 7.39 -8.88 -0.31
CA SER A 5 8.76 -9.12 -0.77
C SER A 5 9.20 -8.01 -1.72
N ASP A 6 10.48 -7.64 -1.64
CA ASP A 6 11.18 -6.73 -2.57
C ASP A 6 11.62 -7.42 -3.88
N ARG A 7 11.42 -8.74 -4.00
CA ARG A 7 11.84 -9.52 -5.16
C ARG A 7 10.83 -9.45 -6.29
N ILE A 8 11.34 -9.27 -7.51
CA ILE A 8 10.56 -9.39 -8.75
C ILE A 8 10.38 -10.88 -9.08
N PRO A 9 9.16 -11.35 -9.45
CA PRO A 9 8.98 -12.72 -9.88
C PRO A 9 9.85 -13.08 -11.09
N ILE A 10 10.19 -14.37 -11.24
CA ILE A 10 11.00 -14.84 -12.37
C ILE A 10 10.35 -14.56 -13.74
N HIS A 11 9.01 -14.48 -13.77
CA HIS A 11 8.23 -14.11 -14.96
C HIS A 11 8.08 -12.59 -15.15
N GLY A 12 8.78 -11.78 -14.35
CA GLY A 12 8.79 -10.31 -14.42
C GLY A 12 7.63 -9.65 -13.67
N MET A 13 7.65 -8.31 -13.62
CA MET A 13 6.62 -7.51 -12.92
C MET A 13 5.23 -7.66 -13.55
N ALA A 14 5.15 -7.93 -14.86
CA ALA A 14 3.88 -8.10 -15.56
C ALA A 14 3.09 -9.33 -15.08
N SER A 15 3.73 -10.31 -14.44
CA SER A 15 3.03 -11.44 -13.84
C SER A 15 2.39 -11.11 -12.49
N LEU A 16 2.76 -9.99 -11.84
CA LEU A 16 2.09 -9.52 -10.63
C LEU A 16 0.78 -8.84 -11.00
N ARG A 17 -0.32 -9.41 -10.53
CA ARG A 17 -1.62 -8.73 -10.57
C ARG A 17 -1.78 -7.91 -9.32
N ILE A 18 -1.59 -6.60 -9.45
CA ILE A 18 -1.85 -5.63 -8.37
C ILE A 18 -3.28 -5.12 -8.51
N ILE A 19 -4.02 -5.13 -7.41
CA ILE A 19 -5.37 -4.56 -7.32
C ILE A 19 -5.29 -3.31 -6.46
N ILE A 20 -5.83 -2.19 -6.94
CA ILE A 20 -5.99 -0.97 -6.16
C ILE A 20 -7.48 -0.72 -6.03
N GLN A 21 -7.98 -0.67 -4.80
CA GLN A 21 -9.40 -0.40 -4.54
C GLN A 21 -9.57 0.80 -3.60
N SER A 22 -10.60 1.60 -3.87
CA SER A 22 -10.97 2.71 -3.00
C SER A 22 -11.74 2.22 -1.79
N THR A 23 -11.50 2.80 -0.61
CA THR A 23 -12.29 2.54 0.59
C THR A 23 -13.19 3.73 0.93
N ALA A 24 -14.23 3.49 1.73
CA ALA A 24 -15.05 4.53 2.33
C ALA A 24 -14.41 5.12 3.61
N ALA A 25 -13.14 4.82 3.88
CA ALA A 25 -12.43 5.34 5.04
C ALA A 25 -12.11 6.83 4.86
N GLU A 26 -12.04 7.55 5.98
CA GLU A 26 -11.63 8.95 5.98
C GLU A 26 -10.17 9.14 5.53
N GLU A 27 -9.86 10.34 5.03
CA GLU A 27 -8.53 10.68 4.49
C GLU A 27 -7.39 10.70 5.51
N HIS A 28 -7.71 10.63 6.80
CA HIS A 28 -6.68 10.56 7.84
C HIS A 28 -6.10 9.15 8.00
N TYR A 29 -6.80 8.11 7.51
CA TYR A 29 -6.32 6.74 7.53
C TYR A 29 -5.18 6.52 6.52
N LEU A 30 -4.30 5.59 6.86
CA LEU A 30 -3.25 5.10 5.96
C LEU A 30 -3.81 4.04 5.00
N PRO A 31 -3.21 3.90 3.80
CA PRO A 31 -3.57 2.79 2.93
C PRO A 31 -3.16 1.45 3.55
N VAL A 32 -3.93 0.41 3.28
CA VAL A 32 -3.72 -0.93 3.84
C VAL A 32 -3.38 -1.90 2.71
N ALA A 33 -2.32 -2.69 2.89
CA ALA A 33 -1.91 -3.70 1.93
C ALA A 33 -2.33 -5.10 2.41
N HIS A 34 -3.02 -5.84 1.53
CA HIS A 34 -3.30 -7.26 1.71
C HIS A 34 -2.32 -8.07 0.86
N THR A 35 -1.19 -8.43 1.46
CA THR A 35 -0.03 -9.02 0.76
C THR A 35 -0.35 -10.35 0.09
N CYS A 36 -1.18 -11.19 0.71
CA CYS A 36 -1.64 -12.46 0.13
C CYS A 36 -2.38 -12.29 -1.20
N TYR A 37 -2.98 -11.12 -1.44
CA TYR A 37 -3.80 -10.82 -2.61
C TYR A 37 -3.19 -9.76 -3.54
N ASN A 38 -2.01 -9.22 -3.20
CA ASN A 38 -1.39 -8.07 -3.88
C ASN A 38 -2.38 -6.89 -4.05
N MET A 39 -3.20 -6.65 -3.02
CA MET A 39 -4.27 -5.66 -3.05
C MET A 39 -3.96 -4.49 -2.12
N LEU A 40 -4.19 -3.27 -2.62
CA LEU A 40 -3.99 -2.03 -1.90
C LEU A 40 -5.32 -1.30 -1.73
N ASP A 41 -5.73 -1.19 -0.47
CA ASP A 41 -6.90 -0.43 -0.04
C ASP A 41 -6.51 1.02 0.17
N MET A 42 -7.04 1.90 -0.68
CA MET A 42 -6.72 3.33 -0.71
C MET A 42 -7.91 4.15 -0.23
N PRO A 43 -7.78 4.92 0.87
CA PRO A 43 -8.71 5.99 1.17
C PRO A 43 -8.77 7.01 0.02
N CYS A 44 -9.93 7.65 -0.16
CA CYS A 44 -10.14 8.67 -1.20
C CYS A 44 -9.47 10.00 -0.84
N TYR A 45 -8.16 10.11 -1.02
CA TYR A 45 -7.42 11.35 -0.77
C TYR A 45 -7.77 12.45 -1.79
N GLN A 46 -8.06 13.66 -1.30
CA GLN A 46 -8.45 14.79 -2.14
C GLN A 46 -7.32 15.31 -3.05
N THR A 47 -6.07 15.20 -2.62
CA THR A 47 -4.90 15.72 -3.36
C THR A 47 -3.84 14.66 -3.57
N LYS A 48 -3.05 14.85 -4.64
CA LYS A 48 -1.90 13.98 -4.96
C LYS A 48 -0.83 14.08 -3.88
N GLU A 49 -0.67 15.25 -3.28
CA GLU A 49 0.27 15.51 -2.19
C GLU A 49 -0.09 14.70 -0.95
N THR A 50 -1.36 14.70 -0.55
CA THR A 50 -1.86 13.89 0.58
C THR A 50 -1.70 12.41 0.28
N LEU A 51 -2.07 11.95 -0.92
CA LEU A 51 -1.88 10.56 -1.34
C LEU A 51 -0.42 10.15 -1.22
N ARG A 52 0.51 10.96 -1.78
CA ARG A 52 1.94 10.69 -1.73
C ARG A 52 2.43 10.58 -0.29
N HIS A 53 2.07 11.55 0.55
CA HIS A 53 2.53 11.59 1.94
C HIS A 53 2.03 10.37 2.73
N ARG A 54 0.73 10.05 2.65
CA ARG A 54 0.12 8.91 3.36
C ARG A 54 0.63 7.57 2.84
N LEU A 55 0.81 7.42 1.53
CA LEU A 55 1.35 6.19 0.95
C LEU A 55 2.81 5.99 1.32
N THR A 56 3.65 7.03 1.25
CA THR A 56 5.04 6.95 1.71
C THR A 56 5.10 6.56 3.18
N GLN A 57 4.29 7.21 4.02
CA GLN A 57 4.21 6.86 5.43
C GLN A 57 3.85 5.37 5.65
N ALA A 58 2.85 4.84 4.94
CA ALA A 58 2.48 3.42 5.05
C ALA A 58 3.60 2.46 4.57
N VAL A 59 4.32 2.84 3.51
CA VAL A 59 5.46 2.06 2.98
C VAL A 59 6.68 2.14 3.89
N GLU A 60 6.84 3.17 4.71
CA GLU A 60 7.95 3.27 5.68
C GLU A 60 7.60 2.54 7.00
N GLN A 61 6.32 2.54 7.39
CA GLN A 61 5.86 1.98 8.66
C GLN A 61 5.49 0.48 8.62
N TYR A 62 5.62 -0.19 7.47
CA TYR A 62 5.16 -1.58 7.32
C TYR A 62 6.00 -2.65 8.02
N GLU A 63 7.25 -2.35 8.38
CA GLU A 63 8.13 -3.32 9.08
C GLU A 63 7.90 -3.39 10.60
N GLY A 64 6.90 -2.66 11.09
CA GLY A 64 6.42 -2.79 12.45
C GLY A 64 6.17 -1.45 13.10
N PHE A 65 5.15 -1.41 13.94
CA PHE A 65 5.16 -0.51 15.08
C PHE A 65 6.46 -0.81 15.82
N SER A 66 7.43 0.11 15.78
CA SER A 66 8.46 0.13 16.81
C SER A 66 7.71 0.30 18.12
N LEU A 67 7.46 -0.81 18.82
CA LEU A 67 7.08 -0.80 20.22
C LEU A 67 8.28 -0.18 20.92
N VAL A 68 8.19 1.12 21.19
CA VAL A 68 9.02 1.78 22.20
C VAL A 68 8.46 1.49 23.58
#